data_AF-A0A5C4SA95-F1
#
_entry.id   AF-A0A5C4SA95-F1
#
_cell.length_a   1.000
_cell.length_b   1.000
_cell.length_c   1.000
_cell.angle_alpha   90.00
_cell.angle_beta   90.00
_cell.angle_gamma   90.00
#
_symmetry.space_group_name_H-M   'P 1'
#
loop_
_entity.id
_entity.type
_entity.pdbx_description
1 polymer ?
#
loop_
_entity_poly.entity_id
_entity_poly.type
_entity_poly.pdbx_seq_one_letter_code
_entity_poly.pdbx_strand_id
1 'polypeptide(L)' 'MSEIITVGVVLAKTVFQVHGADGAGPAVLRKTLRRTQ' A
#
# COMPACT_ATOMS: atom_id res chain seq x y z
N MET A 1 6.15 3.72 16.76
CA MET A 1 6.27 3.05 15.45
C MET A 1 4.86 2.56 15.10
N SER A 2 4.21 3.11 14.07
CA SER A 2 2.89 2.61 13.68
C SER A 2 3.02 1.26 13.00
N GLU A 3 2.37 0.24 13.56
CA GLU A 3 2.29 -1.09 12.96
C GLU A 3 1.23 -1.08 11.86
N ILE A 4 1.59 -1.49 10.65
CA ILE A 4 0.65 -1.60 9.54
C ILE A 4 -0.11 -2.90 9.71
N ILE A 5 -1.39 -2.80 10.05
CA ILE A 5 -2.27 -3.97 10.26
C ILE A 5 -3.15 -4.27 9.06
N THR A 6 -3.31 -3.32 8.14
CA THR A 6 -4.07 -3.49 6.90
C THR A 6 -3.23 -3.08 5.71
N VAL A 7 -3.14 -3.94 4.70
CA VAL A 7 -2.49 -3.67 3.42
C VAL A 7 -3.50 -3.86 2.32
N GLY A 8 -3.65 -2.86 1.47
CA GLY A 8 -4.36 -3.02 0.20
C GLY A 8 -3.42 -2.84 -0.99
N VAL A 9 -3.75 -3.54 -2.05
CA VAL A 9 -2.97 -3.56 -3.28
C VAL A 9 -3.92 -3.31 -4.43
N VAL A 10 -3.65 -2.25 -5.18
CA VAL A 10 -4.37 -1.92 -6.42
C VAL A 10 -3.54 -2.42 -7.58
N LEU A 11 -4.12 -3.33 -8.36
CA LEU A 11 -3.49 -3.94 -9.52
C LEU A 11 -3.91 -3.21 -10.81
N ALA A 12 -2.98 -2.48 -11.41
CA ALA A 12 -3.15 -1.95 -12.77
C ALA A 12 -2.33 -2.77 -13.78
N LYS A 13 -2.50 -2.48 -15.08
CA LYS A 13 -1.82 -3.22 -16.16
C LYS A 13 -0.30 -3.19 -16.03
N THR A 14 0.27 -2.06 -15.62
CA THR A 14 1.73 -1.83 -15.64
C THR A 14 2.32 -1.40 -14.29
N VAL A 15 1.47 -1.08 -13.32
CA VAL A 15 1.87 -0.61 -11.99
C VAL A 15 1.02 -1.24 -10.89
N PHE A 16 1.59 -1.33 -9.70
CA PHE A 16 0.91 -1.68 -8.47
C PHE A 16 0.95 -0.48 -7.53
N GLN A 17 -0.18 -0.15 -6.90
CA GLN A 17 -0.19 0.78 -5.77
C GLN A 17 -0.42 -0.01 -4.49
N VAL A 18 0.44 0.22 -3.51
CA VAL A 18 0.34 -0.33 -2.17
C VAL A 18 -0.04 0.80 -1.23
N HIS A 19 -1.09 0.60 -0.45
CA HIS A 19 -1.39 1.42 0.72
C HIS A 19 -1.38 0.55 1.98
N GLY A 20 -0.87 1.11 3.07
CA GLY A 20 -0.88 0.47 4.38
C GLY A 20 -1.55 1.39 5.40
N ALA A 21 -2.44 0.86 6.21
CA ALA A 21 -3.10 1.56 7.31
C ALA A 21 -2.76 0.88 8.64
N ASP A 22 -2.63 1.70 9.69
CA ASP A 22 -2.48 1.24 11.07
C ASP A 22 -3.87 1.17 11.75
N GLY A 23 -3.88 0.89 13.05
CA GLY A 23 -5.11 0.77 13.84
C GLY A 23 -6.00 2.02 13.86
N ALA A 24 -5.51 3.18 13.43
CA ALA A 24 -6.32 4.39 13.35
C ALA A 24 -7.18 4.43 12.07
N GLY A 25 -6.84 3.67 11.03
CA GLY A 25 -7.58 3.57 9.77
C GLY A 25 -7.03 4.38 8.59
N PRO A 26 -6.48 5.59 8.74
CA PRO A 26 -5.81 6.29 7.65
C PRO A 26 -4.60 5.54 7.09
N ALA A 27 -4.33 5.74 5.80
CA ALA A 27 -3.15 5.17 5.17
C ALA A 27 -1.88 5.89 5.66
N VAL A 28 -1.03 5.13 6.35
CA VAL A 28 0.29 5.56 6.84
C VAL A 28 1.43 5.20 5.88
N LEU A 29 1.16 4.32 4.90
CA LEU A 29 2.08 3.97 3.82
C LEU A 29 1.40 4.14 2.47
N ARG A 30 2.11 4.73 1.50
CA ARG A 30 1.72 4.75 0.08
C ARG A 30 2.94 4.58 -0.81
N LYS A 31 2.95 3.52 -1.63
CA LYS A 31 4.04 3.23 -2.57
C LYS A 31 3.48 2.82 -3.93
N THR A 32 4.08 3.30 -5.01
CA THR A 32 3.80 2.81 -6.37
C THR A 32 4.98 1.97 -6.82
N LEU A 33 4.73 0.75 -7.26
CA LEU A 33 5.71 -0.18 -7.81
C LEU A 33 5.42 -0.41 -9.29
N ARG A 34 6.47 -0.55 -10.10
CA ARG A 34 6.30 -1.02 -11.48
C ARG A 34 6.14 -2.53 -11.47
N ARG A 35 5.41 -3.08 -12.43
CA ARG A 35 5.10 -4.53 -12.47
C ARG A 35 6.32 -5.44 -12.64
N THR A 36 7.42 -4.88 -13.13
CA THR A 36 8.69 -5.58 -13.40
C THR A 36 9.79 -5.22 -12.41
N GLN A 37 9.44 -4.63 -11.25
CA GLN A 37 10.36 -4.44 -10.13
C GLN A 37 10.27 -5.59 -9.13
#